data_AF-A0AAD1H8G5-F1
#
_entry.id   AF-A0AAD1H8G5-F1
#
_cell.length_a   1.000
_cell.length_b   1.000
_cell.length_c   1.000
_cell.angle_alpha   90.00
_cell.angle_beta   90.00
_cell.angle_gamma   90.00
#
_symmetry.space_group_name_H-M   'P 1'
#
loop_
_entity.id
_entity.type
_entity.pdbx_description
1 polymer ?
#
loop_
_entity_poly.entity_id
_entity_poly.type
_entity_poly.pdbx_seq_one_letter_code
_entity_poly.pdbx_strand_id
1 'polypeptide(L)'
;MGNFDERQWGISASAVILTDAPSPSFAHDGAAALDDFQAGMRASHDLAAGPSVNTVIGHSYGSTLVGAAGLDGHLDANNVVAVGSPGVLADHASDLSLAPGANVFASRAENDLIGIATYATLGPDPMGQGFGAIPFEAAPGAAGPFGTPTIDAHSSYWSPGNPALLNMGRIIAGRTDVTPPTFTP
;
A
#
# COMPACT_ATOMS: atom_id res chain seq x y z
N MET A 1 -20.66 25.80 -22.54
CA MET A 1 -20.10 25.85 -21.17
C MET A 1 -20.84 24.79 -20.39
N GLY A 2 -20.28 23.58 -20.35
CA GLY A 2 -20.89 22.41 -19.71
C GLY A 2 -20.49 22.35 -18.25
N ASN A 3 -21.47 22.14 -17.38
CA ASN A 3 -21.29 22.03 -15.94
C ASN A 3 -20.39 20.82 -15.61
N PHE A 4 -19.34 21.07 -14.82
CA PHE A 4 -18.49 20.03 -14.24
C PHE A 4 -19.23 19.35 -13.08
N ASP A 5 -19.33 18.03 -13.12
CA ASP A 5 -19.88 17.20 -12.04
C ASP A 5 -18.70 16.57 -11.28
N GLU A 6 -18.45 17.09 -10.08
CA GLU A 6 -17.37 16.69 -9.18
C GLU A 6 -17.56 15.27 -8.59
N ARG A 7 -18.67 14.60 -8.90
CA ARG A 7 -18.96 13.22 -8.47
C ARG A 7 -18.17 12.14 -9.22
N GLN A 8 -17.44 12.48 -10.28
CA GLN A 8 -16.59 11.52 -11.00
C GLN A 8 -15.26 11.20 -10.31
N TRP A 9 -14.88 11.92 -9.24
CA TRP A 9 -13.54 11.80 -8.66
C TRP A 9 -13.51 11.37 -7.19
N GLY A 10 -14.64 11.06 -6.56
CA GLY A 10 -14.68 10.39 -5.24
C GLY A 10 -14.03 11.14 -4.07
N ILE A 11 -13.58 12.39 -4.24
CA ILE A 11 -12.96 13.18 -3.16
C ILE A 11 -14.04 13.97 -2.42
N SER A 12 -14.82 13.31 -1.56
CA SER A 12 -15.52 13.92 -0.43
C SER A 12 -16.19 12.85 0.42
N ALA A 13 -15.58 12.50 1.56
CA ALA A 13 -16.27 12.31 2.85
C ALA A 13 -15.31 11.68 3.89
N SER A 14 -14.53 12.51 4.58
CA SER A 14 -13.55 12.11 5.60
C SER A 14 -14.15 11.46 6.87
N ALA A 15 -15.46 11.21 6.92
CA ALA A 15 -16.15 10.55 8.04
C ALA A 15 -16.91 9.27 7.65
N VAL A 16 -17.04 8.97 6.34
CA VAL A 16 -17.76 7.79 5.81
C VAL A 16 -16.80 6.64 5.44
N ILE A 17 -15.50 6.94 5.31
CA ILE A 17 -14.48 5.99 4.85
C ILE A 17 -14.34 4.76 5.75
N LEU A 18 -14.62 4.82 7.06
CA LEU A 18 -14.39 3.67 7.96
C LEU A 18 -15.54 2.65 7.98
N THR A 19 -16.75 3.00 7.53
CA THR A 19 -17.94 2.12 7.66
C THR A 19 -18.32 1.39 6.38
N ASP A 20 -17.89 1.86 5.21
CA ASP A 20 -17.96 1.13 3.92
C ASP A 20 -16.58 0.57 3.48
N ALA A 21 -15.58 0.64 4.37
CA ALA A 21 -14.15 0.43 4.12
C ALA A 21 -13.61 -0.99 3.83
N PRO A 22 -14.34 -2.12 4.00
CA PRO A 22 -13.73 -3.43 3.78
C PRO A 22 -14.17 -4.12 2.48
N SER A 23 -14.95 -3.49 1.58
CA SER A 23 -15.43 -4.20 0.40
C SER A 23 -14.33 -4.39 -0.65
N PRO A 24 -13.98 -5.63 -1.05
CA PRO A 24 -13.03 -5.87 -2.15
C PRO A 24 -13.46 -5.23 -3.47
N SER A 25 -14.77 -5.00 -3.67
CA SER A 25 -15.32 -4.53 -4.94
C SER A 25 -14.73 -3.21 -5.40
N PHE A 26 -14.54 -2.23 -4.50
CA PHE A 26 -13.99 -0.93 -4.90
C PHE A 26 -12.52 -1.04 -5.33
N ALA A 27 -11.79 -2.04 -4.82
CA ALA A 27 -10.41 -2.29 -5.22
C ALA A 27 -10.38 -2.89 -6.63
N HIS A 28 -11.22 -3.88 -6.90
CA HIS A 28 -11.39 -4.46 -8.24
C HIS A 28 -11.87 -3.41 -9.26
N ASP A 29 -12.86 -2.60 -8.91
CA ASP A 29 -13.40 -1.56 -9.81
C ASP A 29 -12.34 -0.50 -10.18
N GLY A 30 -11.39 -0.22 -9.28
CA GLY A 30 -10.29 0.73 -9.52
C GLY A 30 -9.03 0.11 -10.13
N ALA A 31 -8.92 -1.22 -10.16
CA ALA A 31 -7.69 -1.95 -10.48
C ALA A 31 -7.12 -1.57 -11.85
N ALA A 32 -7.95 -1.61 -12.89
CA ALA A 32 -7.55 -1.30 -14.26
C ALA A 32 -7.05 0.15 -14.41
N ALA A 33 -7.68 1.10 -13.72
CA ALA A 33 -7.26 2.50 -13.79
C ALA A 33 -5.88 2.72 -13.14
N LEU A 34 -5.57 2.01 -12.05
CA LEU A 34 -4.23 2.07 -11.44
C LEU A 34 -3.18 1.42 -12.35
N ASP A 35 -3.50 0.27 -12.94
CA ASP A 35 -2.61 -0.42 -13.90
C ASP A 35 -2.26 0.48 -15.09
N ASP A 36 -3.28 1.01 -15.78
CA ASP A 36 -3.12 1.93 -16.92
C ASP A 36 -2.30 3.18 -16.55
N PHE A 37 -2.51 3.71 -15.34
CA PHE A 37 -1.74 4.86 -14.86
C PHE A 37 -0.25 4.53 -14.69
N GLN A 38 0.08 3.37 -14.10
CA GLN A 38 1.48 2.94 -13.96
C GLN A 38 2.13 2.69 -15.32
N ALA A 39 1.44 2.00 -16.23
CA ALA A 39 1.91 1.78 -17.59
C ALA A 39 2.17 3.10 -18.33
N GLY A 40 1.27 4.07 -18.19
CA GLY A 40 1.41 5.41 -18.75
C GLY A 40 2.60 6.18 -18.17
N MET A 41 2.85 6.09 -16.87
CA MET A 41 4.02 6.72 -16.23
C MET A 41 5.32 6.10 -16.73
N ARG A 42 5.41 4.77 -16.80
CA ARG A 42 6.60 4.10 -17.37
C ARG A 42 6.84 4.54 -18.80
N ALA A 43 5.83 4.42 -19.67
CA ALA A 43 5.98 4.76 -21.08
C ALA A 43 6.44 6.21 -21.27
N SER A 44 5.88 7.14 -20.50
CA SER A 44 6.24 8.56 -20.57
C SER A 44 7.68 8.81 -20.10
N HIS A 45 8.09 8.18 -18.99
CA HIS A 45 9.44 8.32 -18.47
C HIS A 45 10.47 7.69 -19.41
N ASP A 46 10.19 6.48 -19.91
CA ASP A 46 11.10 5.75 -20.79
C ASP A 46 11.37 6.51 -22.09
N LEU A 47 10.35 7.18 -22.64
CA LEU A 47 10.50 8.07 -23.80
C LEU A 47 11.34 9.31 -23.51
N ALA A 48 11.27 9.85 -22.29
CA ALA A 48 11.92 11.12 -21.93
C ALA A 48 13.34 10.95 -21.37
N ALA A 49 13.57 9.90 -20.58
CA ALA A 49 14.75 9.73 -19.73
C ALA A 49 15.29 8.28 -19.68
N GLY A 50 14.68 7.34 -20.41
CA GLY A 50 15.05 5.94 -20.39
C GLY A 50 14.45 5.15 -19.21
N PRO A 51 14.89 3.90 -18.99
CA PRO A 51 14.25 2.97 -18.06
C PRO A 51 14.08 3.54 -16.65
N SER A 52 12.87 3.40 -16.11
CA SER A 52 12.49 3.82 -14.76
C SER A 52 12.45 2.66 -13.75
N VAL A 53 12.73 2.96 -12.49
CA VAL A 53 12.37 2.10 -11.35
C VAL A 53 11.08 2.63 -10.75
N ASN A 54 9.97 1.94 -11.02
CA ASN A 54 8.65 2.36 -10.55
C ASN A 54 8.35 1.71 -9.20
N THR A 55 7.98 2.55 -8.23
CA THR A 55 7.55 2.12 -6.89
C THR A 55 6.12 2.56 -6.66
N VAL A 56 5.25 1.62 -6.31
CA VAL A 56 3.85 1.88 -5.94
C VAL A 56 3.70 1.66 -4.45
N ILE A 57 3.23 2.69 -3.73
CA ILE A 57 3.01 2.62 -2.29
C ILE A 57 1.51 2.65 -2.04
N GLY A 58 0.97 1.52 -1.57
CA GLY A 58 -0.40 1.40 -1.11
C GLY A 58 -0.46 1.56 0.40
N HIS A 59 -1.19 2.57 0.87
CA HIS A 59 -1.46 2.76 2.29
C HIS A 59 -2.91 2.44 2.62
N SER A 60 -3.13 1.77 3.75
CA SER A 60 -4.49 1.39 4.17
C SER A 60 -5.19 0.66 3.02
N TYR A 61 -6.44 1.01 2.73
CA TYR A 61 -7.20 0.47 1.60
C TYR A 61 -6.50 0.62 0.23
N GLY A 62 -5.62 1.60 0.05
CA GLY A 62 -4.81 1.73 -1.16
C GLY A 62 -3.91 0.51 -1.42
N SER A 63 -3.51 -0.21 -0.38
CA SER A 63 -2.78 -1.48 -0.53
C SER A 63 -3.68 -2.58 -1.12
N THR A 64 -4.96 -2.62 -0.75
CA THR A 64 -5.96 -3.53 -1.33
C THR A 64 -6.18 -3.24 -2.82
N LEU A 65 -6.25 -1.96 -3.21
CA LEU A 65 -6.31 -1.55 -4.62
C LEU A 65 -5.05 -1.97 -5.41
N VAL A 66 -3.86 -1.80 -4.83
CA VAL A 66 -2.61 -2.28 -5.45
C VAL A 66 -2.64 -3.79 -5.65
N GLY A 67 -3.14 -4.52 -4.65
CA GLY A 67 -3.39 -5.94 -4.72
C GLY A 67 -4.31 -6.33 -5.88
N ALA A 68 -5.49 -5.70 -5.97
CA ALA A 68 -6.43 -5.91 -7.06
C ALA A 68 -5.81 -5.63 -8.43
N ALA A 69 -5.06 -4.55 -8.59
CA ALA A 69 -4.37 -4.24 -9.85
C ALA A 69 -3.34 -5.32 -10.23
N GLY A 70 -2.64 -5.90 -9.26
CA GLY A 70 -1.73 -7.02 -9.47
C GLY A 70 -2.42 -8.37 -9.73
N LEU A 71 -3.66 -8.57 -9.26
CA LEU A 71 -4.40 -9.83 -9.45
C LEU A 71 -5.26 -9.84 -10.72
N ASP A 72 -5.90 -8.72 -11.02
CA ASP A 72 -6.83 -8.58 -12.14
C ASP A 72 -6.11 -8.26 -13.46
N GLY A 73 -4.87 -7.75 -13.38
CA GLY A 73 -4.10 -7.22 -14.51
C GLY A 73 -2.60 -7.48 -14.42
N HIS A 74 -1.79 -6.48 -14.78
CA HIS A 74 -0.34 -6.54 -14.69
C HIS A 74 0.23 -5.19 -14.24
N LEU A 75 0.28 -4.97 -12.93
CA LEU A 75 0.82 -3.74 -12.38
C LEU A 75 2.33 -3.65 -12.62
N ASP A 76 2.74 -2.85 -13.61
CA ASP A 76 4.14 -2.66 -14.05
C ASP A 76 4.98 -1.82 -13.07
N ALA A 77 5.08 -2.32 -11.84
CA ALA A 77 5.84 -1.77 -10.73
C ALA A 77 7.04 -2.68 -10.40
N ASN A 78 8.22 -2.08 -10.24
CA ASN A 78 9.42 -2.79 -9.78
C ASN A 78 9.41 -3.01 -8.28
N ASN A 79 8.76 -2.11 -7.53
CA ASN A 79 8.57 -2.25 -6.10
C ASN A 79 7.11 -1.97 -5.74
N VAL A 80 6.52 -2.82 -4.92
CA VAL A 80 5.23 -2.59 -4.28
C VAL A 80 5.46 -2.46 -2.77
N VAL A 81 4.86 -1.46 -2.15
CA VAL A 81 4.96 -1.22 -0.71
C VAL A 81 3.56 -1.15 -0.11
N ALA A 82 3.24 -2.10 0.78
CA ALA A 82 2.00 -2.11 1.54
C ALA A 82 2.27 -1.58 2.97
N VAL A 83 1.78 -0.39 3.30
CA VAL A 83 1.93 0.22 4.63
C VAL A 83 0.61 0.36 5.35
N GLY A 84 0.55 -0.06 6.61
CA GLY A 84 -0.70 -0.05 7.38
C GLY A 84 -1.83 -0.77 6.64
N SER A 85 -1.53 -1.94 6.07
CA SER A 85 -2.44 -2.63 5.16
C SER A 85 -3.48 -3.48 5.93
N PRO A 86 -4.77 -3.45 5.52
CA PRO A 86 -5.76 -4.45 5.94
C PRO A 86 -5.69 -5.75 5.13
N GLY A 87 -4.76 -5.86 4.16
CA GLY A 87 -4.65 -6.95 3.20
C GLY A 87 -4.60 -6.44 1.75
N VAL A 88 -4.01 -7.26 0.87
CA VAL A 88 -3.81 -6.95 -0.57
C VAL A 88 -4.54 -7.91 -1.50
N LEU A 89 -5.61 -8.57 -1.02
CA LEU A 89 -6.44 -9.57 -1.72
C LEU A 89 -5.73 -10.87 -2.15
N ALA A 90 -4.41 -10.85 -2.34
CA ALA A 90 -3.61 -12.01 -2.71
C ALA A 90 -3.29 -12.87 -1.48
N ASP A 91 -3.20 -14.18 -1.68
CA ASP A 91 -2.79 -15.11 -0.62
C ASP A 91 -1.27 -15.07 -0.38
N HIS A 92 -0.48 -14.83 -1.43
CA HIS A 92 0.96 -14.69 -1.37
C HIS A 92 1.46 -13.56 -2.27
N ALA A 93 2.57 -12.93 -1.92
CA ALA A 93 3.19 -11.84 -2.68
C ALA A 93 3.50 -12.23 -4.14
N SER A 94 3.80 -13.50 -4.39
CA SER A 94 4.08 -14.03 -5.73
C SER A 94 2.85 -14.20 -6.62
N ASP A 95 1.64 -14.08 -6.06
CA ASP A 95 0.40 -14.16 -6.82
C ASP A 95 0.11 -12.84 -7.54
N LEU A 96 0.78 -11.75 -7.14
CA LEU A 96 0.69 -10.45 -7.80
C LEU A 96 1.47 -10.49 -9.13
N SER A 97 0.76 -10.23 -10.22
CA SER A 97 1.33 -9.99 -11.55
C SER A 97 2.00 -8.62 -11.57
N LEU A 98 3.30 -8.61 -11.27
CA LEU A 98 4.16 -7.42 -11.22
C LEU A 98 5.27 -7.47 -12.27
N ALA A 99 6.00 -6.36 -12.43
CA ALA A 99 7.15 -6.31 -13.33
C ALA A 99 8.18 -7.43 -13.03
N PRO A 100 8.93 -7.92 -14.04
CA PRO A 100 9.93 -8.95 -13.82
C PRO A 100 10.96 -8.57 -12.75
N GLY A 101 11.17 -9.46 -11.78
CA GLY A 101 12.09 -9.23 -10.65
C GLY A 101 11.59 -8.20 -9.64
N ALA A 102 10.28 -7.89 -9.63
CA ALA A 102 9.71 -6.97 -8.66
C ALA A 102 9.85 -7.46 -7.22
N ASN A 103 9.90 -6.51 -6.30
CA ASN A 103 9.93 -6.75 -4.86
C ASN A 103 8.64 -6.26 -4.21
N VAL A 104 8.10 -7.04 -3.28
CA VAL A 104 6.97 -6.64 -2.43
C VAL A 104 7.49 -6.38 -1.03
N PHE A 105 7.18 -5.21 -0.48
CA PHE A 105 7.55 -4.77 0.86
C PHE A 105 6.30 -4.52 1.68
N ALA A 106 6.41 -4.72 2.99
CA ALA A 106 5.31 -4.46 3.90
C ALA A 106 5.79 -3.82 5.21
N SER A 107 4.96 -2.97 5.80
CA SER A 107 5.21 -2.46 7.15
C SER A 107 3.91 -2.07 7.84
N ARG A 108 3.87 -2.27 9.15
CA ARG A 108 2.76 -1.88 10.01
C ARG A 108 3.32 -1.34 11.31
N ALA A 109 2.83 -0.18 11.73
CA ALA A 109 3.13 0.36 13.04
C ALA A 109 2.47 -0.52 14.11
N GLU A 110 3.17 -0.74 15.23
CA GLU A 110 2.72 -1.62 16.32
C GLU A 110 1.33 -1.22 16.86
N ASN A 111 1.09 0.09 17.03
CA ASN A 111 -0.17 0.63 17.55
C ASN A 111 -1.17 0.96 16.44
N ASP A 112 -0.96 0.49 15.21
CA ASP A 112 -1.89 0.75 14.10
C ASP A 112 -3.21 -0.01 14.31
N LEU A 113 -4.34 0.73 14.32
CA LEU A 113 -5.66 0.11 14.46
C LEU A 113 -6.00 -0.88 13.34
N ILE A 114 -5.34 -0.79 12.19
CA ILE A 114 -5.60 -1.67 11.05
C ILE A 114 -5.35 -3.14 11.40
N GLY A 115 -4.45 -3.41 12.37
CA GLY A 115 -4.20 -4.78 12.86
C GLY A 115 -5.44 -5.48 13.42
N ILE A 116 -6.46 -4.72 13.85
CA ILE A 116 -7.75 -5.25 14.27
C ILE A 116 -8.60 -5.68 13.05
N ALA A 117 -8.40 -5.03 11.91
CA ALA A 117 -9.15 -5.23 10.67
C ALA A 117 -8.48 -6.19 9.68
N THR A 118 -7.21 -6.57 9.88
CA THR A 118 -6.41 -7.36 8.92
C THR A 118 -6.97 -8.77 8.61
N TYR A 119 -7.98 -9.26 9.34
CA TYR A 119 -8.62 -10.55 9.08
C TYR A 119 -10.04 -10.43 8.50
N ALA A 120 -10.47 -9.23 8.10
CA ALA A 120 -11.86 -8.92 7.81
C ALA A 120 -12.30 -9.12 6.34
N THR A 121 -11.53 -9.87 5.51
CA THR A 121 -11.81 -10.37 4.13
C THR A 121 -10.85 -9.91 3.02
N LEU A 122 -9.93 -8.98 3.30
CA LEU A 122 -9.06 -8.39 2.27
C LEU A 122 -7.73 -9.14 2.05
N GLY A 123 -7.65 -10.41 2.47
CA GLY A 123 -6.44 -11.23 2.42
C GLY A 123 -5.63 -11.24 3.73
N PRO A 124 -4.51 -11.99 3.78
CA PRO A 124 -3.61 -12.05 4.93
C PRO A 124 -2.87 -10.73 5.18
N ASP A 125 -2.31 -10.55 6.39
CA ASP A 125 -1.40 -9.44 6.72
C ASP A 125 -0.17 -9.49 5.80
N PRO A 126 0.10 -8.47 4.96
CA PRO A 126 1.26 -8.49 4.08
C PRO A 126 2.60 -8.47 4.82
N MET A 127 2.63 -8.03 6.08
CA MET A 127 3.82 -8.07 6.94
C MET A 127 3.98 -9.43 7.64
N GLY A 128 2.99 -10.31 7.56
CA GLY A 128 3.02 -11.65 8.13
C GLY A 128 4.07 -12.56 7.48
N GLN A 129 4.73 -13.41 8.27
CA GLN A 129 5.82 -14.27 7.80
C GLN A 129 5.45 -15.19 6.63
N GLY A 130 4.18 -15.58 6.52
CA GLY A 130 3.70 -16.48 5.47
C GLY A 130 3.34 -15.81 4.15
N PHE A 131 3.26 -14.48 4.09
CA PHE A 131 2.81 -13.78 2.88
C PHE A 131 3.91 -13.64 1.82
N GLY A 132 5.19 -13.61 2.22
CA GLY A 132 6.32 -13.54 1.30
C GLY A 132 6.77 -12.12 0.90
N ALA A 133 6.25 -11.06 1.53
CA ALA A 133 6.82 -9.71 1.40
C ALA A 133 8.09 -9.53 2.27
N ILE A 134 8.87 -8.50 1.95
CA ILE A 134 10.03 -8.05 2.73
C ILE A 134 9.54 -7.05 3.78
N PRO A 135 9.51 -7.41 5.07
CA PRO A 135 9.04 -6.50 6.09
C PRO A 135 10.10 -5.43 6.40
N PHE A 136 9.67 -4.21 6.73
CA PHE A 136 10.57 -3.13 7.15
C PHE A 136 10.04 -2.35 8.36
N GLU A 137 10.97 -1.68 9.04
CA GLU A 137 10.69 -0.94 10.27
C GLU A 137 9.80 0.28 10.06
N ALA A 138 8.82 0.42 10.96
CA ALA A 138 8.06 1.63 11.22
C ALA A 138 8.13 1.96 12.71
N ALA A 139 8.07 3.24 13.07
CA ALA A 139 7.88 3.61 14.46
C ALA A 139 6.53 3.04 14.97
N PRO A 140 6.39 2.71 16.27
CA PRO A 140 5.17 2.14 16.83
C PRO A 140 3.90 2.97 16.60
N GLY A 141 4.03 4.28 16.36
CA GLY A 141 2.91 5.21 16.29
C GLY A 141 2.35 5.55 17.67
N ALA A 142 1.44 6.53 17.72
CA ALA A 142 0.83 6.95 18.97
C ALA A 142 -0.05 5.84 19.57
N ALA A 143 0.16 5.52 20.84
CA ALA A 143 -0.69 4.58 21.57
C ALA A 143 -1.83 5.33 22.28
N GLY A 144 -3.01 4.71 22.30
CA GLY A 144 -4.15 5.19 23.07
C GLY A 144 -4.04 4.85 24.56
N PRO A 145 -5.06 5.19 25.36
CA PRO A 145 -5.13 4.80 26.77
C PRO A 145 -4.90 3.29 26.92
N PHE A 146 -4.04 2.90 27.85
CA PHE A 146 -3.68 1.49 28.10
C PHE A 146 -3.03 0.76 26.92
N GLY A 147 -2.46 1.48 25.96
CA GLY A 147 -1.77 0.86 24.81
C GLY A 147 -2.71 0.43 23.68
N THR A 148 -3.95 0.94 23.63
CA THR A 148 -4.87 0.57 22.56
C THR A 148 -4.39 1.11 21.19
N PRO A 149 -4.63 0.38 20.09
CA PRO A 149 -4.34 0.87 18.75
C PRO A 149 -5.08 2.16 18.39
N THR A 150 -4.53 2.97 17.48
CA THR A 150 -5.05 4.30 17.14
C THR A 150 -5.04 4.60 15.63
N ILE A 151 -5.88 5.56 15.23
CA ILE A 151 -5.87 6.16 13.88
C ILE A 151 -4.62 7.02 13.66
N ASP A 152 -4.09 7.63 14.72
CA ASP A 152 -2.87 8.44 14.64
C ASP A 152 -1.66 7.57 14.27
N ALA A 153 -1.53 6.38 14.87
CA ALA A 153 -0.53 5.41 14.49
C ALA A 153 -0.69 4.97 13.02
N HIS A 154 -1.93 4.74 12.58
CA HIS A 154 -2.25 4.39 11.19
C HIS A 154 -1.81 5.43 10.16
N SER A 155 -1.71 6.70 10.54
CA SER A 155 -1.31 7.79 9.64
C SER A 155 0.16 8.21 9.80
N SER A 156 0.89 7.61 10.75
CA SER A 156 2.18 8.13 11.21
C SER A 156 3.39 7.82 10.29
N TYR A 157 3.23 6.96 9.28
CA TYR A 157 4.33 6.44 8.44
C TYR A 157 5.18 7.52 7.74
N TRP A 158 4.59 8.67 7.44
CA TRP A 158 5.28 9.81 6.79
C TRP A 158 5.75 10.90 7.74
N SER A 159 5.62 10.68 9.05
CA SER A 159 6.08 11.67 10.03
C SER A 159 7.61 11.80 9.97
N PRO A 160 8.16 13.02 10.10
CA PRO A 160 9.61 13.22 10.17
C PRO A 160 10.23 12.35 11.28
N GLY A 161 11.31 11.64 10.95
CA GLY A 161 11.99 10.74 11.88
C GLY A 161 11.36 9.34 12.01
N ASN A 162 10.22 9.07 11.36
CA ASN A 162 9.70 7.70 11.29
C ASN A 162 10.62 6.84 10.39
N PRO A 163 11.14 5.70 10.86
CA PRO A 163 11.93 4.77 10.03
C PRO A 163 11.21 4.33 8.75
N ALA A 164 9.88 4.26 8.75
CA ALA A 164 9.09 3.90 7.58
C ALA A 164 9.31 4.89 6.42
N LEU A 165 9.32 6.19 6.70
CA LEU A 165 9.57 7.22 5.70
C LEU A 165 10.95 7.06 5.05
N LEU A 166 11.98 6.76 5.86
CA LEU A 166 13.33 6.52 5.36
C LEU A 166 13.40 5.24 4.51
N ASN A 167 12.78 4.16 4.95
CA ASN A 167 12.73 2.89 4.22
C ASN A 167 11.98 3.03 2.89
N MET A 168 10.83 3.70 2.87
CA MET A 168 10.11 4.01 1.63
C MET A 168 10.98 4.83 0.67
N GLY A 169 11.72 5.83 1.18
CA GLY A 169 12.67 6.58 0.36
C GLY A 169 13.78 5.71 -0.24
N ARG A 170 14.30 4.72 0.49
CA ARG A 170 15.27 3.74 -0.05
C ARG A 170 14.66 2.90 -1.15
N ILE A 171 13.45 2.38 -0.94
CA ILE A 171 12.74 1.54 -1.92
C ILE A 171 12.47 2.34 -3.20
N ILE A 172 12.00 3.59 -3.08
CA ILE A 172 11.82 4.50 -4.22
C ILE A 172 13.14 4.69 -4.98
N ALA A 173 14.27 4.78 -4.28
CA ALA A 173 15.60 4.86 -4.88
C ALA A 173 16.13 3.51 -5.44
N GLY A 174 15.30 2.47 -5.50
CA GLY A 174 15.64 1.15 -6.05
C GLY A 174 16.45 0.27 -5.10
N ARG A 175 16.50 0.59 -3.81
CA ARG A 175 17.24 -0.17 -2.81
C ARG A 175 16.36 -1.15 -2.04
N THR A 176 16.90 -2.34 -1.76
CA THR A 176 16.24 -3.40 -0.99
C THR A 176 16.79 -3.58 0.43
N ASP A 177 17.86 -2.86 0.80
CA ASP A 177 18.47 -2.87 2.14
C ASP A 177 17.72 -1.94 3.12
N VAL A 178 16.47 -2.33 3.38
CA VAL A 178 15.59 -1.71 4.37
C VAL A 178 15.99 -2.12 5.79
N THR A 179 15.67 -1.29 6.76
CA THR A 179 15.87 -1.64 8.18
C THR A 179 14.85 -2.72 8.56
N PRO A 180 15.29 -3.88 9.10
CA PRO A 180 14.39 -4.94 9.56
C PRO A 180 13.49 -4.44 10.69
N PRO A 181 12.26 -4.95 10.80
CA PRO A 181 11.32 -4.48 11.80
C PRO A 181 11.69 -4.96 13.21
N THR A 182 11.38 -4.14 14.22
CA THR A 182 11.49 -4.47 15.64
C THR A 182 10.21 -5.10 16.19
N PHE A 183 9.09 -4.90 15.49
CA PHE A 183 7.78 -5.49 15.74
C PHE A 183 7.41 -6.48 14.62
N THR A 184 6.76 -7.59 14.94
CA THR A 184 6.16 -8.49 13.95
C THR A 184 4.72 -8.81 14.37
N PRO A 185 3.75 -8.66 13.45
CA PRO A 185 2.34 -9.03 13.63
C PRO A 185 2.06 -10.41 14.23
#